data_AF-A0A8T3VLF4-F1
#
_entry.id   AF-A0A8T3VLF4-F1
#
_cell.length_a   1.000
_cell.length_b   1.000
_cell.length_c   1.000
_cell.angle_alpha   90.00
_cell.angle_beta   90.00
_cell.angle_gamma   90.00
#
_symmetry.space_group_name_H-M   'P 1'
#
loop_
_entity.id
_entity.type
_entity.pdbx_description
1 polymer ?
#
loop_
_entity_poly.entity_id
_entity_poly.type
_entity_poly.pdbx_seq_one_letter_code
_entity_poly.pdbx_strand_id
1 'polypeptide(L)'
;MAMNLDINWKALIIGAAASASMVIIGSYGHEWAFLFASAGLLYVGYSSKDIKQGTILGALASTPIVYLTFQGALGEFTGDFFPTLTGTISVMALILLIGAFVGFVGAWAKRSRVKAKAEYEKKQNIGKNKNKNKKKNNN
;
A
#
# COMPACT_ATOMS: atom_id res chain seq x y z
N MET A 1 18.94 -19.02 2.12
CA MET A 1 18.96 -17.56 2.36
C MET A 1 17.70 -17.22 3.13
N ALA A 2 17.77 -17.16 4.46
CA ALA A 2 16.59 -16.89 5.29
C ALA A 2 16.17 -15.43 5.08
N MET A 3 14.99 -15.23 4.50
CA MET A 3 14.38 -13.91 4.37
C MET A 3 13.91 -13.51 5.77
N ASN A 4 14.71 -12.71 6.49
CA ASN A 4 14.27 -12.08 7.74
C ASN A 4 13.19 -11.05 7.40
N LEU A 5 11.96 -11.55 7.28
CA LEU A 5 10.74 -10.80 7.07
C LEU A 5 10.42 -10.08 8.38
N ASP A 6 11.11 -8.97 8.63
CA ASP A 6 10.68 -7.98 9.63
C ASP A 6 9.39 -7.34 9.11
N ILE A 7 8.29 -8.08 9.22
CA ILE A 7 6.95 -7.69 8.81
C ILE A 7 6.42 -6.73 9.85
N ASN A 8 5.98 -5.57 9.41
CA ASN A 8 5.21 -4.68 10.26
C ASN A 8 3.76 -5.17 10.34
N TRP A 9 3.52 -6.16 11.21
CA TRP A 9 2.22 -6.79 11.41
C TRP A 9 1.12 -5.79 11.79
N LYS A 10 1.46 -4.75 12.57
CA LYS A 10 0.52 -3.68 12.91
C LYS A 10 0.05 -2.94 11.66
N ALA A 11 0.97 -2.56 10.78
CA ALA A 11 0.62 -1.89 9.55
C ALA A 11 -0.24 -2.76 8.64
N LEU A 12 0.07 -4.06 8.53
CA LEU A 12 -0.72 -5.00 7.75
C LEU A 12 -2.15 -5.13 8.26
N ILE A 13 -2.33 -5.36 9.57
CA ILE A 13 -3.67 -5.51 10.17
C ILE A 13 -4.48 -4.22 10.02
N ILE A 14 -3.88 -3.07 10.34
CA ILE A 14 -4.58 -1.78 10.27
C ILE A 14 -4.92 -1.42 8.83
N GLY A 15 -3.99 -1.62 7.89
CA GLY A 15 -4.22 -1.32 6.49
C GLY A 15 -5.25 -2.24 5.84
N ALA A 16 -5.24 -3.53 6.19
CA ALA A 16 -6.23 -4.50 5.74
C ALA A 16 -7.61 -4.25 6.36
N ALA A 17 -7.68 -3.87 7.64
CA ALA A 17 -8.92 -3.48 8.29
C ALA A 17 -9.48 -2.17 7.70
N ALA A 18 -8.63 -1.20 7.40
CA ALA A 18 -9.02 0.06 6.78
C ALA A 18 -9.56 -0.16 5.36
N SER A 19 -8.92 -1.01 4.56
CA SER A 19 -9.43 -1.33 3.22
C SER A 19 -10.75 -2.11 3.29
N ALA A 20 -10.84 -3.12 4.16
CA ALA A 20 -12.05 -3.91 4.36
C ALA A 20 -13.23 -3.07 4.86
N SER A 21 -13.01 -2.21 5.86
CA SER A 21 -14.06 -1.33 6.38
C SER A 21 -14.58 -0.35 5.33
N MET A 22 -13.72 0.19 4.47
CA MET A 22 -14.15 1.03 3.35
C MET A 22 -14.99 0.26 2.32
N VAL A 23 -14.66 -1.00 2.05
CA VAL A 23 -15.48 -1.88 1.19
C VAL A 23 -16.84 -2.16 1.83
N ILE A 24 -16.88 -2.44 3.14
CA ILE A 24 -18.13 -2.64 3.88
C ILE A 24 -18.99 -1.38 3.83
N ILE A 25 -18.42 -0.21 4.14
CA ILE A 25 -19.13 1.09 4.07
C ILE A 25 -19.68 1.31 2.66
N GLY A 26 -18.87 1.02 1.63
CA GLY A 26 -19.29 1.09 0.23
C GLY A 26 -20.52 0.23 -0.06
N SER A 27 -20.55 -1.00 0.45
CA SER A 27 -21.65 -1.94 0.27
C SER A 27 -22.98 -1.49 0.90
N TYR A 28 -22.95 -0.60 1.90
CA TYR A 28 -24.14 -0.03 2.55
C TYR A 28 -24.67 1.25 1.86
N GLY A 29 -24.31 1.49 0.59
CA GLY A 29 -24.82 2.61 -0.20
C GLY A 29 -23.91 3.85 -0.23
N HIS A 30 -22.67 3.72 0.25
CA HIS A 30 -21.66 4.79 0.20
C HIS A 30 -20.57 4.47 -0.83
N GLU A 31 -20.94 4.37 -2.11
CA GLU A 31 -20.05 3.92 -3.19
C GLU A 31 -18.72 4.71 -3.28
N TRP A 32 -18.73 5.98 -2.87
CA TRP A 32 -17.52 6.81 -2.79
C TRP A 32 -16.43 6.19 -1.89
N ALA A 33 -16.81 5.40 -0.88
CA ALA A 33 -15.88 4.72 0.02
C ALA A 33 -15.02 3.67 -0.69
N PHE A 34 -15.51 3.05 -1.76
CA PHE A 34 -14.74 2.08 -2.56
C PHE A 34 -13.46 2.71 -3.14
N LEU A 35 -13.49 4.00 -3.50
CA LEU A 35 -12.32 4.72 -4.00
C LEU A 35 -11.20 4.79 -2.94
N PHE A 36 -11.59 4.89 -1.67
CA PHE A 36 -10.66 5.00 -0.54
C PHE A 36 -10.18 3.66 0.00
N ALA A 37 -10.76 2.53 -0.43
CA ALA A 37 -10.31 1.19 0.00
C ALA A 37 -8.82 0.94 -0.34
N SER A 38 -8.32 1.54 -1.42
CA SER A 38 -6.91 1.47 -1.81
C SER A 38 -5.95 2.16 -0.82
N ALA A 39 -6.41 3.12 -0.02
CA ALA A 39 -5.58 3.86 0.93
C ALA A 39 -5.01 2.95 2.03
N GLY A 40 -5.81 1.98 2.50
CA GLY A 40 -5.37 0.97 3.45
C GLY A 40 -4.22 0.13 2.90
N LEU A 41 -4.33 -0.32 1.66
CA LEU A 41 -3.29 -1.09 0.96
C LEU A 41 -2.02 -0.27 0.70
N LEU A 42 -2.17 1.02 0.34
CA LEU A 42 -1.05 1.95 0.20
C LEU A 42 -0.29 2.12 1.51
N TYR A 43 -1.00 2.21 2.65
CA TYR A 43 -0.38 2.31 3.97
C TYR A 43 0.46 1.09 4.33
N VAL A 44 -0.03 -0.12 4.01
CA VAL A 44 0.74 -1.38 4.17
C VAL A 44 2.03 -1.32 3.35
N GLY A 45 1.91 -0.96 2.07
CA GLY A 45 3.06 -0.79 1.17
C GLY A 45 4.07 0.24 1.69
N TYR A 46 3.59 1.41 2.11
CA TYR A 46 4.42 2.50 2.62
C TYR A 46 5.16 2.15 3.91
N SER A 47 4.55 1.33 4.77
CA SER A 47 5.16 0.87 6.02
C SER A 47 6.24 -0.21 5.82
N SER A 48 6.31 -0.83 4.64
CA SER A 48 7.21 -1.94 4.32
C SER A 48 8.68 -1.50 4.18
N LYS A 49 9.64 -2.40 4.44
CA LYS A 49 11.07 -2.07 4.37
C LYS A 49 11.54 -1.89 2.94
N ASP A 50 11.17 -2.84 2.07
CA ASP A 50 11.56 -2.88 0.67
C ASP A 50 10.36 -3.02 -0.26
N ILE A 51 10.57 -2.70 -1.54
CA ILE A 51 9.55 -2.79 -2.59
C ILE A 51 8.96 -4.20 -2.68
N LYS A 52 9.80 -5.25 -2.69
CA LYS A 52 9.35 -6.65 -2.75
C LYS A 52 8.43 -6.99 -1.57
N GLN A 53 8.80 -6.54 -0.37
CA GLN A 53 8.01 -6.78 0.83
C GLN A 53 6.68 -6.03 0.77
N GLY A 54 6.67 -4.78 0.28
CA GLY A 54 5.45 -4.01 0.08
C GLY A 54 4.48 -4.63 -0.93
N THR A 55 5.00 -5.20 -2.01
CA THR A 55 4.18 -5.94 -3.00
C THR A 55 3.51 -7.16 -2.35
N ILE A 56 4.28 -8.00 -1.64
CA ILE A 56 3.74 -9.22 -1.00
C ILE A 56 2.73 -8.85 0.09
N LEU A 57 3.06 -7.87 0.94
CA LEU A 57 2.18 -7.43 2.01
C LEU A 57 0.91 -6.74 1.49
N GLY A 58 0.98 -6.03 0.36
CA GLY A 58 -0.18 -5.48 -0.32
C GLY A 58 -1.13 -6.57 -0.83
N ALA A 59 -0.59 -7.64 -1.43
CA ALA A 59 -1.39 -8.80 -1.83
C ALA A 59 -2.06 -9.47 -0.61
N LEU A 60 -1.31 -9.72 0.46
CA LEU A 60 -1.86 -10.31 1.70
C LEU A 60 -2.92 -9.43 2.35
N ALA A 61 -2.73 -8.10 2.36
CA ALA A 61 -3.68 -7.16 2.93
C ALA A 61 -4.98 -7.03 2.09
N SER A 62 -4.98 -7.52 0.85
CA SER A 62 -6.19 -7.58 0.01
C SER A 62 -7.03 -8.85 0.26
N THR A 63 -6.54 -9.80 1.05
CA THR A 63 -7.29 -11.04 1.36
C THR A 63 -8.66 -10.80 2.03
N PRO A 64 -8.85 -9.82 2.94
CA PRO A 64 -10.19 -9.54 3.46
C PRO A 64 -11.12 -8.95 2.40
N ILE A 65 -10.58 -8.21 1.41
CA ILE A 65 -11.35 -7.69 0.28
C ILE A 65 -11.86 -8.87 -0.56
N VAL A 66 -11.00 -9.85 -0.86
CA VAL A 66 -11.40 -11.08 -1.56
C VAL A 66 -12.57 -11.76 -0.83
N TYR A 67 -12.47 -11.92 0.49
CA TYR A 67 -13.54 -12.51 1.29
C TYR A 67 -14.85 -11.71 1.18
N LEU A 68 -14.78 -10.38 1.31
CA LEU A 68 -15.94 -9.49 1.18
C LEU A 68 -16.53 -9.52 -0.24
N THR A 69 -15.70 -9.63 -1.28
CA THR A 69 -16.16 -9.77 -2.67
C THR A 69 -17.05 -10.99 -2.84
N PHE A 70 -16.65 -12.14 -2.28
CA PHE A 70 -17.45 -13.37 -2.37
C PHE A 70 -18.68 -13.38 -1.47
N GLN A 71 -18.74 -12.48 -0.47
CA GLN A 71 -19.97 -12.22 0.30
C GLN A 71 -20.93 -11.26 -0.43
N GLY A 72 -20.60 -10.82 -1.64
CA GLY A 72 -21.44 -9.91 -2.43
C GLY A 72 -21.26 -8.43 -2.08
N ALA A 73 -20.26 -8.05 -1.28
CA ALA A 73 -20.04 -6.65 -0.88
C ALA A 73 -19.68 -5.72 -2.06
N LEU A 74 -19.23 -6.28 -3.19
CA LEU A 74 -18.96 -5.55 -4.43
C LEU A 74 -20.08 -5.74 -5.48
N GLY A 75 -21.22 -6.32 -5.09
CA GLY A 75 -22.32 -6.71 -5.97
C GLY A 75 -22.31 -8.20 -6.30
N GLU A 76 -23.46 -8.70 -6.71
CA GLU A 76 -23.59 -10.09 -7.18
C GLU A 76 -22.96 -10.24 -8.55
N PHE A 77 -22.04 -11.21 -8.69
CA PHE A 77 -21.50 -11.56 -9.98
C PHE A 77 -22.49 -12.47 -10.72
N THR A 78 -23.51 -11.86 -11.31
CA THR A 78 -24.53 -12.57 -12.08
C THR A 78 -24.03 -12.87 -13.50
N GLY A 79 -23.99 -14.14 -13.87
CA GLY A 79 -23.62 -14.63 -15.21
C GLY A 79 -23.03 -16.05 -15.12
N ASP A 80 -23.03 -16.82 -16.20
CA ASP A 80 -22.62 -18.24 -16.14
C ASP A 80 -21.14 -18.45 -15.82
N PHE A 81 -20.29 -17.44 -16.03
CA PHE A 81 -18.83 -17.55 -15.87
C PHE A 81 -18.35 -17.34 -14.43
N PHE A 82 -18.85 -16.33 -13.72
CA PHE A 82 -18.34 -15.94 -12.40
C PHE A 82 -18.59 -16.95 -11.26
N PRO A 83 -19.71 -17.71 -11.25
CA PRO A 83 -19.97 -18.79 -10.28
C PRO A 83 -19.10 -20.02 -10.52
N THR A 84 -18.40 -20.12 -11.66
CA THR A 84 -17.49 -21.26 -11.92
C THR A 84 -16.23 -21.15 -11.07
N LEU A 85 -15.59 -22.29 -10.81
CA LEU A 85 -14.28 -22.35 -10.14
C LEU A 85 -13.25 -21.45 -10.84
N THR A 86 -13.24 -21.46 -12.18
CA THR A 86 -12.35 -20.64 -12.99
C THR A 86 -12.63 -19.15 -12.83
N GLY A 87 -13.91 -18.75 -12.86
CA GLY A 87 -14.33 -17.37 -12.62
C GLY A 87 -13.94 -16.88 -11.23
N THR A 88 -14.22 -17.69 -10.20
CA THR A 88 -13.86 -17.42 -8.81
C THR A 88 -12.35 -17.21 -8.64
N ILE A 89 -11.52 -18.12 -9.17
CA ILE A 89 -10.05 -18.00 -9.10
C ILE A 89 -9.58 -16.75 -9.85
N SER A 90 -10.17 -16.42 -10.99
CA SER A 90 -9.79 -15.24 -11.78
C SER A 90 -10.07 -13.93 -11.05
N VAL A 91 -11.22 -13.79 -10.38
CA VAL A 91 -11.57 -12.61 -9.57
C VAL A 91 -10.64 -12.48 -8.38
N MET A 92 -10.41 -13.59 -7.66
CA MET A 92 -9.45 -13.61 -6.55
C MET A 92 -8.05 -13.20 -7.01
N ALA A 93 -7.56 -13.76 -8.12
CA ALA A 93 -6.24 -13.44 -8.67
C ALA A 93 -6.15 -11.96 -9.07
N LEU A 94 -7.20 -11.40 -9.67
CA LEU A 94 -7.26 -9.98 -10.02
C LEU A 94 -7.18 -9.09 -8.78
N ILE A 95 -7.95 -9.37 -7.73
CA ILE A 95 -7.91 -8.59 -6.49
C ILE A 95 -6.53 -8.67 -5.84
N LEU A 96 -5.93 -9.87 -5.78
CA LEU A 96 -4.58 -10.06 -5.25
C LEU A 96 -3.52 -9.31 -6.07
N LEU A 97 -3.62 -9.31 -7.41
CA LEU A 97 -2.73 -8.58 -8.30
C LEU A 97 -2.86 -7.06 -8.10
N ILE A 98 -4.09 -6.55 -7.98
CA ILE A 98 -4.34 -5.14 -7.69
C ILE A 98 -3.77 -4.80 -6.29
N GLY A 99 -4.02 -5.63 -5.29
CA GLY A 99 -3.45 -5.48 -3.95
C GLY A 99 -1.92 -5.43 -3.97
N ALA A 100 -1.30 -6.34 -4.73
CA ALA A 100 0.15 -6.38 -4.94
C ALA A 100 0.67 -5.08 -5.58
N PHE A 101 -0.02 -4.60 -6.61
CA PHE A 101 0.34 -3.38 -7.32
C PHE A 101 0.21 -2.14 -6.43
N VAL A 102 -0.89 -2.02 -5.68
CA VAL A 102 -1.09 -0.89 -4.75
C VAL A 102 -0.05 -0.93 -3.63
N GLY A 103 0.26 -2.11 -3.07
CA GLY A 103 1.35 -2.27 -2.10
C GLY A 103 2.72 -1.91 -2.66
N PHE A 104 2.99 -2.27 -3.92
CA PHE A 104 4.19 -1.85 -4.65
C PHE A 104 4.28 -0.32 -4.76
N VAL A 105 3.19 0.34 -5.18
CA VAL A 105 3.14 1.81 -5.31
C VAL A 105 3.40 2.49 -3.96
N GLY A 106 2.80 1.98 -2.88
CA GLY A 106 3.03 2.48 -1.52
C GLY A 106 4.51 2.40 -1.10
N ALA A 107 5.15 1.26 -1.36
CA ALA A 107 6.56 1.06 -1.06
C ALA A 107 7.49 1.92 -1.94
N TRP A 108 7.13 2.09 -3.21
CA TRP A 108 7.85 2.96 -4.13
C TRP A 108 7.80 4.43 -3.70
N ALA A 109 6.62 4.91 -3.27
CA ALA A 109 6.44 6.26 -2.74
C ALA A 109 7.32 6.52 -1.50
N LYS A 110 7.42 5.55 -0.58
CA LYS A 110 8.33 5.64 0.58
C LYS A 110 9.78 5.81 0.13
N ARG A 111 10.24 4.98 -0.81
CA ARG A 111 11.61 5.01 -1.33
C ARG A 111 11.94 6.36 -1.96
N SER A 112 11.04 6.90 -2.78
CA SER A 112 11.19 8.20 -3.41
C SER A 112 11.27 9.33 -2.38
N ARG A 113 10.45 9.28 -1.32
CA ARG A 113 10.48 10.27 -0.23
C ARG A 113 11.78 10.23 0.56
N VAL A 114 12.30 9.04 0.87
CA VAL A 114 13.58 8.89 1.60
C VAL A 114 14.73 9.45 0.78
N LYS A 115 14.77 9.16 -0.54
CA LYS A 115 15.77 9.74 -1.44
C LYS A 115 15.69 11.26 -1.50
N ALA A 116 14.48 11.81 -1.64
CA ALA A 116 14.28 13.25 -1.66
C ALA A 116 14.77 13.90 -0.36
N LYS A 117 14.41 13.38 0.82
CA LYS A 117 14.88 13.90 2.11
C LYS A 117 16.42 13.90 2.21
N ALA A 118 17.06 12.83 1.78
CA ALA A 118 18.52 12.74 1.79
C ALA A 118 19.18 13.80 0.90
N GLU A 119 18.59 14.12 -0.27
CA GLU A 119 19.07 15.20 -1.13
C GLU A 119 18.84 16.60 -0.51
N TYR A 120 17.70 16.82 0.12
CA TYR A 120 17.42 18.07 0.85
C TYR A 120 18.39 18.28 2.03
N GLU A 121 18.66 17.25 2.82
CA GLU A 121 19.61 17.32 3.93
C GLU A 121 21.04 17.59 3.45
N LYS A 122 21.48 16.96 2.36
CA LYS A 122 22.78 17.26 1.73
C LYS A 122 22.85 18.73 1.30
N LYS A 123 21.83 19.25 0.62
CA LYS A 123 21.77 20.66 0.19
C LYS A 123 21.75 21.64 1.38
N GLN A 124 21.03 21.34 2.46
CA GLN A 124 21.03 22.16 3.67
C GLN A 124 22.39 22.15 4.38
N ASN A 125 23.04 20.99 4.51
CA ASN A 125 24.34 20.88 5.17
C ASN A 125 25.45 21.60 4.38
N ILE A 126 25.40 21.58 3.04
CA ILE A 126 26.29 22.36 2.17
C ILE A 126 26.07 23.88 2.38
N GLY A 127 24.82 24.33 2.46
CA GLY A 127 24.48 25.74 2.72
C GLY A 127 24.94 26.22 4.11
N LYS A 128 24.73 25.40 5.16
CA LYS A 128 25.19 25.70 6.53
C LYS A 128 26.71 25.74 6.64
N ASN A 129 27.44 24.86 5.95
CA ASN A 129 28.91 24.89 5.93
C ASN A 129 29.48 26.09 5.16
N LYS A 130 28.84 26.52 4.06
CA LYS A 130 29.21 27.77 3.37
C LYS A 130 29.06 28.99 4.29
N ASN A 131 27.97 29.05 5.06
CA ASN A 131 27.73 30.19 5.96
C ASN A 131 28.70 30.21 7.16
N LYS A 132 29.08 29.03 7.70
CA LYS A 132 30.12 28.91 8.72
C LYS A 132 31.50 29.35 8.21
N ASN A 133 31.91 28.91 7.00
CA ASN A 133 33.19 29.32 6.43
C ASN A 133 33.25 30.82 6.11
N LYS A 134 32.14 31.42 5.66
CA LYS A 134 32.08 32.87 5.40
C LYS A 134 32.22 33.70 6.69
N LYS A 135 31.68 33.20 7.81
CA LYS A 135 31.80 33.85 9.12
C LYS A 135 33.20 33.70 9.73
N LYS A 136 33.93 32.63 9.38
CA LYS A 136 35.30 32.37 9.85
C LYS A 136 36.37 33.15 9.07
N ASN A 137 36.10 33.51 7.81
CA ASN A 137 36.99 34.34 6.99
C ASN A 137 36.82 35.86 7.20
N ASN A 138 35.79 36.29 7.93
CA ASN A 138 35.50 37.71 8.21
C ASN A 138 35.88 38.14 9.63
N ASN A 139 36.52 37.25 10.41
CA ASN A 139 37.16 37.52 11.70
C ASN A 139 38.67 37.30 11.55
#